data_AF-A0A2H0DFK4-F1
#
_entry.id   AF-A0A2H0DFK4-F1
#
_cell.length_a   1.000
_cell.length_b   1.000
_cell.length_c   1.000
_cell.angle_alpha   90.00
_cell.angle_beta   90.00
_cell.angle_gamma   90.00
#
_symmetry.space_group_name_H-M   'P 1'
#
loop_
_entity.id
_entity.type
_entity.pdbx_description
1 polymer ?
#
loop_
_entity_poly.entity_id
_entity_poly.type
_entity_poly.pdbx_seq_one_letter_code
_entity_poly.pdbx_strand_id
1 'polypeptide(L)'
;MRMLKMVSLAFLASSAMASSVTVSPNDPSGIVRSIVTNPAAKLNKVLITEIDGVLVHQHDGPYWLAPGKHQLKLAPVFSDLTGTVGSISNNHHKSHPLFELNVEQGKTYTLAAKQTDAHLNTWKAVIVSEKTTR
;
A
#
# COMPACT_ATOMS: atom_id res chain seq x y z
N MET A 1 28.35 53.71 6.14
CA MET A 1 26.97 53.20 5.99
C MET A 1 26.48 53.41 4.56
N ARG A 2 26.43 52.35 3.75
CA ARG A 2 25.56 52.24 2.56
C ARG A 2 25.14 50.77 2.43
N MET A 3 23.91 50.49 2.86
CA MET A 3 23.13 49.33 2.45
C MET A 3 22.81 49.45 0.96
N LEU A 4 22.75 48.35 0.22
CA LEU A 4 21.56 47.99 -0.56
C LEU A 4 21.66 46.56 -1.17
N LYS A 5 20.74 45.71 -0.68
CA LYS A 5 19.87 44.75 -1.40
C LYS A 5 20.54 43.65 -2.24
N MET A 6 20.61 42.42 -1.73
CA MET A 6 19.59 41.35 -1.92
C MET A 6 19.11 41.24 -3.37
N VAL A 7 19.73 40.32 -4.12
CA VAL A 7 19.15 39.74 -5.32
C VAL A 7 18.50 38.43 -4.92
N SER A 8 17.16 38.42 -5.02
CA SER A 8 16.29 37.27 -4.81
C SER A 8 16.64 36.14 -5.77
N LEU A 9 16.97 34.97 -5.23
CA LEU A 9 16.93 33.73 -6.00
C LEU A 9 15.55 33.12 -5.80
N ALA A 10 14.69 33.34 -6.80
CA ALA A 10 13.39 32.70 -6.89
C ALA A 10 13.59 31.18 -7.04
N PHE A 11 13.41 30.43 -5.96
CA PHE A 11 13.30 28.98 -6.03
C PHE A 11 11.96 28.66 -6.68
N LEU A 12 12.05 28.00 -7.84
CA LEU A 12 10.94 27.49 -8.62
C LEU A 12 9.97 26.72 -7.72
N ALA A 13 8.71 27.13 -7.73
CA ALA A 13 7.62 26.34 -7.20
C ALA A 13 7.51 25.07 -8.06
N SER A 14 8.03 23.96 -7.55
CA SER A 14 7.73 22.63 -8.07
C SER A 14 6.24 22.41 -7.94
N SER A 15 5.51 22.58 -9.04
CA SER A 15 4.14 22.13 -9.18
C SER A 15 4.13 20.62 -8.94
N ALA A 16 3.66 20.23 -7.76
CA ALA A 16 3.32 18.85 -7.46
C ALA A 16 2.25 18.42 -8.47
N MET A 17 2.69 17.76 -9.53
CA MET A 17 1.78 17.07 -10.42
C MET A 17 1.05 16.06 -9.55
N ALA A 18 -0.27 16.13 -9.53
CA ALA A 18 -1.10 15.04 -9.05
C ALA A 18 -0.88 13.87 -10.01
N SER A 19 0.21 13.13 -9.80
CA SER A 19 0.50 11.88 -10.47
C SER A 19 -0.72 11.00 -10.24
N SER A 20 -1.25 10.39 -11.31
CA SER A 20 -2.20 9.31 -11.14
C SER A 20 -1.60 8.32 -10.16
N VAL A 21 -2.29 8.09 -9.04
CA VAL A 21 -1.78 7.27 -7.94
C VAL A 21 -1.37 5.88 -8.43
N THR A 22 -2.10 5.37 -9.40
CA THR A 22 -1.73 4.20 -10.21
C THR A 22 -1.21 4.64 -11.57
N VAL A 23 -0.13 4.01 -12.04
CA VAL A 23 0.45 4.24 -13.37
C VAL A 23 0.19 3.04 -14.28
N SER A 24 0.42 3.19 -15.59
CA SER A 24 0.25 2.07 -16.54
C SER A 24 1.34 1.02 -16.32
N PRO A 25 1.09 -0.28 -16.64
CA PRO A 25 2.14 -1.30 -16.67
C PRO A 25 3.33 -0.95 -17.59
N ASN A 26 3.12 -0.05 -18.55
CA ASN A 26 4.14 0.41 -19.50
C ASN A 26 4.94 1.62 -18.99
N ASP A 27 4.56 2.22 -17.87
CA ASP A 27 5.27 3.35 -17.25
C ASP A 27 6.30 2.86 -16.21
N PRO A 28 7.33 3.66 -15.88
CA PRO A 28 8.24 3.37 -14.78
C PRO A 28 7.43 3.16 -13.50
N SER A 29 7.41 1.92 -13.01
CA SER A 29 6.53 1.53 -11.91
C SER A 29 7.14 0.44 -11.06
N GLY A 30 6.72 0.38 -9.80
CA GLY A 30 6.80 -0.83 -8.99
C GLY A 30 5.41 -1.47 -8.89
N ILE A 31 5.39 -2.77 -8.61
CA ILE A 31 4.16 -3.57 -8.55
C ILE A 31 3.85 -3.89 -7.09
N VAL A 32 2.68 -3.51 -6.60
CA VAL A 32 2.20 -3.89 -5.27
C VAL A 32 1.07 -4.90 -5.43
N ARG A 33 1.16 -6.04 -4.75
CA ARG A 33 0.15 -7.10 -4.80
C ARG A 33 -0.11 -7.72 -3.43
N SER A 34 -1.26 -8.32 -3.23
CA SER A 34 -1.60 -9.06 -2.01
C SER A 34 -1.24 -10.55 -2.14
N ILE A 35 -0.83 -11.22 -1.06
CA ILE A 35 -0.69 -12.68 -1.05
C ILE A 35 -2.04 -13.41 -1.19
N VAL A 36 -1.96 -14.66 -1.67
CA VAL A 36 -2.92 -15.72 -1.33
C VAL A 36 -2.56 -16.25 0.06
N THR A 37 -3.55 -16.34 0.95
CA THR A 37 -3.41 -16.69 2.38
C THR A 37 -2.44 -17.85 2.65
N ASN A 38 -1.56 -17.70 3.65
CA ASN A 38 -0.68 -18.75 4.17
C ASN A 38 -0.97 -18.99 5.67
N PRO A 39 -1.81 -19.99 6.00
CA PRO A 39 -2.19 -20.27 7.39
C PRO A 39 -1.03 -20.66 8.30
N ALA A 40 -0.04 -21.42 7.79
CA ALA A 40 1.10 -21.88 8.59
C ALA A 40 1.99 -20.71 9.06
N ALA A 41 2.08 -19.66 8.26
CA ALA A 41 2.81 -18.43 8.60
C ALA A 41 1.94 -17.38 9.32
N LYS A 42 0.67 -17.69 9.62
CA LYS A 42 -0.35 -16.74 10.11
C LYS A 42 -0.46 -15.47 9.24
N LEU A 43 -0.28 -15.65 7.93
CA LEU A 43 -0.39 -14.58 6.94
C LEU A 43 -1.74 -14.66 6.24
N ASN A 44 -2.51 -13.60 6.34
CA ASN A 44 -3.80 -13.47 5.70
C ASN A 44 -3.70 -12.52 4.51
N LYS A 45 -4.57 -12.74 3.51
CA LYS A 45 -4.73 -11.81 2.40
C LYS A 45 -5.09 -10.41 2.94
N VAL A 46 -4.62 -9.38 2.26
CA VAL A 46 -4.93 -7.99 2.56
C VAL A 46 -5.49 -7.33 1.32
N LEU A 47 -6.55 -6.54 1.47
CA LEU A 47 -7.09 -5.69 0.42
C LEU A 47 -6.49 -4.30 0.57
N ILE A 48 -6.07 -3.73 -0.54
CA ILE A 48 -5.71 -2.32 -0.63
C ILE A 48 -7.01 -1.57 -0.93
N THR A 49 -7.39 -0.67 -0.03
CA THR A 49 -8.66 0.08 -0.09
C THR A 49 -8.48 1.53 -0.49
N GLU A 50 -7.29 2.07 -0.22
CA GLU A 50 -6.91 3.45 -0.53
C GLU A 50 -5.40 3.48 -0.82
N ILE A 51 -5.00 4.31 -1.77
CA ILE A 51 -3.60 4.61 -2.09
C ILE A 51 -3.49 6.13 -2.16
N ASP A 52 -2.60 6.72 -1.38
CA ASP A 52 -2.36 8.18 -1.31
C ASP A 52 -3.64 9.03 -1.17
N GLY A 53 -4.58 8.59 -0.33
CA GLY A 53 -5.85 9.30 -0.12
C GLY A 53 -6.95 8.98 -1.14
N VAL A 54 -6.64 8.21 -2.19
CA VAL A 54 -7.57 7.85 -3.26
C VAL A 54 -8.11 6.44 -3.05
N LEU A 55 -9.44 6.31 -2.95
CA LEU A 55 -10.10 5.01 -2.89
C LEU A 55 -9.85 4.23 -4.18
N VAL A 56 -9.42 2.98 -4.04
CA VAL A 56 -9.17 2.09 -5.18
C VAL A 56 -10.21 0.98 -5.23
N HIS A 57 -10.58 0.56 -6.45
CA HIS A 57 -11.48 -0.56 -6.63
C HIS A 57 -10.83 -1.83 -6.11
N GLN A 58 -11.51 -2.49 -5.16
CA GLN A 58 -11.07 -3.75 -4.59
C GLN A 58 -11.10 -4.83 -5.69
N HIS A 59 -9.92 -5.23 -6.14
CA HIS A 59 -9.75 -6.32 -7.08
C HIS A 59 -8.48 -7.10 -6.71
N ASP A 60 -8.43 -8.37 -7.11
CA ASP A 60 -7.34 -9.29 -6.77
C ASP A 60 -6.07 -9.06 -7.62
N GLY A 61 -6.05 -7.96 -8.39
CA GLY A 61 -4.98 -7.60 -9.30
C GLY A 61 -3.82 -6.86 -8.64
N PRO A 62 -2.67 -6.78 -9.32
CA PRO A 62 -1.58 -5.91 -8.92
C PRO A 62 -1.95 -4.43 -9.11
N TYR A 63 -1.41 -3.57 -8.26
CA TYR A 63 -1.38 -2.12 -8.44
C TYR A 63 0.00 -1.72 -8.94
N TRP A 64 0.04 -0.97 -10.03
CA TRP A 64 1.26 -0.35 -10.53
C TRP A 64 1.36 1.04 -9.95
N LEU A 65 2.40 1.29 -9.15
CA LEU A 65 2.63 2.57 -8.49
C LEU A 65 3.89 3.21 -9.04
N ALA A 66 3.91 4.54 -9.12
CA ALA A 66 5.12 5.27 -9.46
C ALA A 66 6.23 4.98 -8.42
N PRO A 67 7.52 5.17 -8.75
CA PRO A 67 8.58 5.11 -7.75
C PRO A 67 8.44 6.26 -6.75
N GLY A 68 8.54 5.97 -5.46
CA GLY A 68 8.42 6.97 -4.40
C GLY A 68 7.72 6.45 -3.14
N LYS A 69 7.45 7.35 -2.21
CA LYS A 69 6.73 7.05 -0.98
C LYS A 69 5.22 7.08 -1.22
N HIS A 70 4.55 6.01 -0.82
CA HIS A 70 3.10 5.85 -0.93
C HIS A 70 2.50 5.48 0.42
N GLN A 71 1.28 5.96 0.67
CA GLN A 71 0.47 5.62 1.82
C GLN A 71 -0.64 4.66 1.39
N LEU A 72 -0.65 3.46 1.95
CA LEU A 72 -1.61 2.41 1.62
C LEU A 72 -2.56 2.18 2.80
N LYS A 73 -3.85 2.17 2.52
CA LYS A 73 -4.86 1.81 3.52
C LYS A 73 -5.30 0.38 3.30
N LEU A 74 -5.10 -0.45 4.32
CA LEU A 74 -5.17 -1.90 4.20
C LEU A 74 -6.33 -2.48 5.01
N ALA A 75 -6.99 -3.50 4.47
CA ALA A 75 -8.04 -4.26 5.14
C ALA A 75 -7.72 -5.75 5.11
N PRO A 76 -7.63 -6.46 6.25
CA PRO A 76 -7.30 -7.88 6.26
C PRO A 76 -8.52 -8.69 5.82
N VAL A 77 -8.27 -9.79 5.12
CA VAL A 77 -9.28 -10.79 4.79
C VAL A 77 -8.99 -12.03 5.64
N PHE A 78 -9.68 -12.14 6.76
CA PHE A 78 -9.64 -13.34 7.58
C PHE A 78 -10.68 -14.32 7.05
N SER A 79 -10.22 -15.47 6.56
CA SER A 79 -11.09 -16.60 6.31
C SER A 79 -11.35 -17.26 7.67
N ASP A 80 -12.57 -17.15 8.17
CA ASP A 80 -12.97 -17.90 9.36
C ASP A 80 -12.87 -19.40 9.04
N LEU A 81 -11.91 -20.10 9.65
CA LEU A 81 -11.65 -21.53 9.44
C LEU A 81 -12.79 -22.42 10.02
N THR A 82 -13.89 -21.84 10.47
CA THR A 82 -15.05 -22.51 11.08
C THR A 82 -16.20 -22.81 10.09
N GLY A 83 -15.92 -22.84 8.78
CA GLY A 83 -16.80 -23.53 7.82
C GLY A 83 -18.07 -22.79 7.42
N THR A 84 -18.20 -21.50 7.69
CA THR A 84 -19.28 -20.69 7.09
C THR A 84 -18.75 -20.00 5.84
N VAL A 85 -18.96 -20.65 4.69
CA VAL A 85 -18.81 -20.03 3.37
C VAL A 85 -19.69 -18.78 3.35
N GLY A 86 -19.08 -17.59 3.42
CA GLY A 86 -19.79 -16.32 3.18
C GLY A 86 -19.60 -15.23 4.23
N SER A 87 -19.01 -15.48 5.39
CA SER A 87 -18.78 -14.39 6.35
C SER A 87 -17.44 -13.71 6.07
N ILE A 88 -17.42 -12.83 5.07
CA ILE A 88 -16.52 -11.68 5.12
C ILE A 88 -16.95 -10.95 6.38
N SER A 89 -16.26 -11.21 7.50
CA SER A 89 -16.47 -10.47 8.74
C SER A 89 -16.21 -9.01 8.42
N ASN A 90 -17.29 -8.29 8.12
CA ASN A 90 -17.42 -6.85 7.96
C ASN A 90 -17.17 -6.16 9.31
N ASN A 91 -16.06 -6.51 9.98
CA ASN A 91 -15.53 -5.78 11.12
C ASN A 91 -14.92 -4.48 10.57
N HIS A 92 -15.80 -3.60 10.08
CA HIS A 92 -15.57 -2.28 9.53
C HIS A 92 -15.06 -1.25 10.56
N HIS A 93 -14.70 -1.67 11.77
CA HIS A 93 -14.55 -0.74 12.90
C HIS A 93 -13.18 -0.71 13.58
N LYS A 94 -12.15 -1.37 13.06
CA LYS A 94 -10.81 -1.21 13.62
C LYS A 94 -9.86 -0.73 12.54
N SER A 95 -9.59 0.58 12.62
CA SER A 95 -8.62 1.37 11.86
C SER A 95 -7.88 0.58 10.78
N HIS A 96 -8.16 0.89 9.52
CA HIS A 96 -7.26 0.50 8.44
C HIS A 96 -5.91 1.16 8.72
N PRO A 97 -4.87 0.40 9.14
CA PRO A 97 -3.60 1.02 9.46
C PRO A 97 -3.05 1.62 8.16
N LEU A 98 -2.66 2.89 8.24
CA LEU A 98 -1.95 3.56 7.18
C LEU A 98 -0.56 2.92 7.09
N PHE A 99 -0.26 2.31 5.97
CA PHE A 99 0.97 1.57 5.73
C PHE A 99 1.82 2.34 4.72
N GLU A 100 2.98 2.82 5.16
CA GLU A 100 3.91 3.52 4.29
C GLU A 100 4.79 2.54 3.53
N LEU A 101 4.85 2.69 2.20
CA LEU A 101 5.68 1.89 1.33
C LEU A 101 6.52 2.81 0.43
N ASN A 102 7.83 2.60 0.41
CA ASN A 102 8.69 3.23 -0.60
C ASN A 102 8.85 2.28 -1.79
N VAL A 103 8.15 2.59 -2.87
CA VAL A 103 8.13 1.81 -4.11
C VAL A 103 9.37 2.18 -4.93
N GLU A 104 10.14 1.18 -5.32
CA GLU A 104 11.23 1.33 -6.27
C GLU A 104 10.82 0.81 -7.66
N GLN A 105 11.36 1.44 -8.70
CA GLN A 105 11.14 1.04 -10.07
C GLN A 105 11.56 -0.42 -10.30
N GLY A 106 10.70 -1.16 -11.00
CA GLY A 106 10.98 -2.55 -11.36
C GLY A 106 10.90 -3.51 -10.18
N LYS A 107 10.55 -3.08 -8.96
CA LYS A 107 10.35 -3.98 -7.82
C LYS A 107 8.89 -4.41 -7.69
N THR A 108 8.70 -5.66 -7.29
CA THR A 108 7.41 -6.22 -6.89
C THR A 108 7.39 -6.42 -5.39
N TYR A 109 6.41 -5.81 -4.73
CA TYR A 109 6.12 -5.92 -3.31
C TYR A 109 4.88 -6.76 -3.09
N THR A 110 5.01 -7.80 -2.27
CA THR A 110 3.87 -8.63 -1.89
C THR A 110 3.50 -8.36 -0.44
N LEU A 111 2.29 -7.88 -0.20
CA LEU A 111 1.77 -7.50 1.11
C LEU A 111 0.87 -8.58 1.72
N ALA A 112 0.89 -8.68 3.04
CA ALA A 112 0.01 -9.55 3.81
C ALA A 112 -0.37 -8.93 5.16
N ALA A 113 -1.46 -9.42 5.74
CA ALA A 113 -1.82 -9.17 7.13
C ALA A 113 -1.27 -10.30 8.01
N LYS A 114 -0.26 -10.01 8.82
CA LYS A 114 0.30 -10.95 9.81
C LYS A 114 -0.47 -10.82 11.12
N GLN A 115 -1.10 -11.90 11.57
CA GLN A 115 -1.71 -11.92 12.90
C GLN A 115 -0.63 -11.81 13.98
N THR A 116 -0.85 -10.95 14.96
CA THR A 116 0.08 -10.73 16.08
C THR A 116 -0.30 -11.53 17.31
N ASP A 117 -1.54 -12.03 17.38
CA ASP A 117 -2.05 -12.85 18.47
C ASP A 117 -2.98 -13.96 17.94
N ALA A 118 -3.53 -14.78 18.83
CA ALA A 118 -4.56 -15.78 18.52
C ALA A 118 -5.92 -15.17 18.14
N HIS A 119 -6.13 -13.87 18.39
CA HIS A 119 -7.35 -13.16 18.05
C HIS A 119 -7.34 -12.62 16.62
N LEU A 120 -8.43 -12.81 15.88
CA LEU A 120 -8.59 -12.30 14.51
C LEU A 120 -8.51 -10.77 14.40
N ASN A 121 -8.65 -10.04 15.51
CA ASN A 121 -8.69 -8.57 15.52
C ASN A 121 -7.32 -7.91 15.74
N THR A 122 -6.24 -8.68 15.88
CA THR A 122 -4.88 -8.15 16.12
C THR A 122 -3.95 -8.57 14.98
N TRP A 123 -3.62 -7.62 14.11
CA TRP A 123 -2.79 -7.86 12.94
C TRP A 123 -1.95 -6.63 12.58
N LYS A 124 -0.91 -6.86 11.78
CA LYS A 124 -0.10 -5.81 11.16
C LYS A 124 0.17 -6.12 9.69
N ALA A 125 0.28 -5.07 8.88
CA ALA A 125 0.73 -5.19 7.50
C ALA A 125 2.23 -5.54 7.45
N VAL A 126 2.60 -6.45 6.56
CA VAL A 126 4.00 -6.85 6.34
C VAL A 126 4.29 -7.02 4.85
N ILE A 127 5.52 -6.71 4.45
CA ILE A 127 6.07 -7.10 3.15
C ILE A 127 6.58 -8.53 3.27
N VAL A 128 5.99 -9.46 2.52
CA VAL A 128 6.35 -10.88 2.53
C VAL A 128 7.45 -11.19 1.53
N SER A 129 7.45 -10.48 0.40
CA SER A 129 8.51 -10.60 -0.59
C SER A 129 8.72 -9.29 -1.30
N GLU A 130 9.99 -8.99 -1.56
CA GLU A 130 10.44 -7.96 -2.47
C GLU A 130 11.25 -8.64 -3.57
N LYS A 131 10.86 -8.47 -4.83
CA LYS A 131 11.53 -9.10 -5.97
C LYS A 131 11.77 -8.08 -7.07
N THR A 132 12.97 -8.08 -7.64
CA THR A 132 13.21 -7.33 -8.88
C THR A 132 12.52 -8.06 -10.03
N THR A 133 11.66 -7.33 -10.72
CA THR A 133 10.99 -7.74 -11.95
C THR A 133 12.03 -7.63 -13.06
N ARG A 134 12.38 -8.76 -13.68
CA ARG A 134 13.31 -8.81 -14.82
C ARG A 134 12.59 -8.44 -16.11
#